data_AF-A0A7W0TYU3-F1
#
_entry.id   AF-A0A7W0TYU3-F1
#
_cell.length_a   1.000
_cell.length_b   1.000
_cell.length_c   1.000
_cell.angle_alpha   90.00
_cell.angle_beta   90.00
_cell.angle_gamma   90.00
#
_symmetry.space_group_name_H-M   'P 1'
#
loop_
_entity.id
_entity.type
_entity.pdbx_description
1 polymer ?
#
loop_
_entity_poly.entity_id
_entity_poly.type
_entity_poly.pdbx_seq_one_letter_code
_entity_poly.pdbx_strand_id
1 'polypeptide(L)'
;MVFRADGESQPGPGLIGAILRYRGAAGEERIREEDRRIRDDLGASYGALVGRVRDVARRLADERKIVEVGPVDEFAQTLDHFADRLRTATYGYAGLFAELDPDPGMVEQLRRFDQGLARGVAEIEAPVAALEQALAAGGDTAAPARQGTAAARQLLARFDLRGRIVETGKPVAQESALAALSAEALGLPHAAWELDRGVALAVLGDDFVVEGKIGVAGGGSAFRLFRLSSAPEEWLFVPEETEIGLARLSPVDAPPPGEEQTLAGVPYTVAAEGDGSGEVVGAGGSSGVRPVRYSVLRGAQEPAARAVTLDWGGERQAFAGVGVHPDDLEIFGRPLGE
;
A
#
# COMPACT_ATOMS: atom_id res chain seq x y z
N MET A 1 -6.17 15.46 59.64
CA MET A 1 -4.92 15.29 58.89
C MET A 1 -5.10 14.08 57.98
N VAL A 2 -5.91 14.27 56.94
CA VAL A 2 -5.55 14.28 55.51
C VAL A 2 -5.19 12.88 55.00
N PHE A 3 -6.24 12.21 54.51
CA PHE A 3 -6.15 11.17 53.49
C PHE A 3 -5.51 11.79 52.24
N ARG A 4 -4.46 11.16 51.72
CA ARG A 4 -3.99 11.37 50.34
C ARG A 4 -4.22 10.07 49.59
N ALA A 5 -5.32 10.03 48.85
CA ALA A 5 -5.49 9.14 47.73
C ALA A 5 -5.04 9.94 46.51
N ASP A 6 -3.99 9.50 45.83
CA ASP A 6 -3.64 9.91 44.47
C ASP A 6 -3.06 8.69 43.77
N GLY A 7 -3.94 7.73 43.46
CA GLY A 7 -3.66 6.65 42.51
C GLY A 7 -3.88 7.19 41.11
N GLU A 8 -2.94 7.99 40.62
CA GLU A 8 -2.88 8.41 39.22
C GLU A 8 -2.71 7.16 38.36
N SER A 9 -3.80 6.73 37.71
CA SER A 9 -3.76 5.68 36.70
C SER A 9 -2.99 6.24 35.50
N GLN A 10 -1.72 5.87 35.37
CA GLN A 10 -0.94 6.24 34.18
C GLN A 10 -1.65 5.72 32.93
N PRO A 11 -1.83 6.54 31.87
CA PRO A 11 -2.36 6.05 30.61
C PRO A 11 -1.40 4.98 30.11
N GLY A 12 -1.92 3.76 29.88
CA GLY A 12 -1.12 2.68 29.33
C GLY A 12 -0.47 3.14 28.01
N PRO A 13 0.76 2.71 27.71
CA PRO A 13 1.43 3.15 26.50
C PRO A 13 0.60 2.73 25.28
N GLY A 14 0.47 3.63 24.31
CA GLY A 14 -0.26 3.38 23.07
C GLY A 14 0.28 2.18 22.30
N LEU A 15 -0.43 1.77 21.26
CA LEU A 15 -0.18 0.56 20.47
C LEU A 15 1.30 0.32 20.09
N ILE A 16 2.02 1.38 19.69
CA ILE A 16 3.46 1.32 19.36
C ILE A 16 4.31 0.93 20.58
N GLY A 17 4.00 1.46 21.76
CA GLY A 17 4.68 1.09 23.00
C GLY A 17 4.37 -0.34 23.44
N ALA A 18 3.18 -0.87 23.13
CA ALA A 18 2.88 -2.29 23.33
C ALA A 18 3.72 -3.18 22.41
N ILE A 19 3.83 -2.84 21.12
CA ILE A 19 4.68 -3.56 20.14
C ILE A 19 6.17 -3.51 20.55
N LEU A 20 6.65 -2.41 21.14
CA LEU A 20 8.04 -2.31 21.59
C LEU A 20 8.32 -3.14 22.86
N ARG A 21 7.32 -3.35 23.74
CA ARG A 21 7.47 -4.22 24.93
C ARG A 21 7.61 -5.70 24.58
N TYR A 22 7.01 -6.11 23.47
CA TYR A 22 7.21 -7.44 22.86
C TYR A 22 8.69 -7.80 22.66
N ARG A 23 9.56 -6.80 22.41
CA ARG A 23 11.02 -6.98 22.26
C ARG A 23 11.74 -7.33 23.58
N GLY A 24 11.17 -6.97 24.73
CA GLY A 24 11.77 -7.12 26.05
C GLY A 24 11.09 -8.15 26.95
N ALA A 25 10.05 -8.82 26.46
CA ALA A 25 9.31 -9.81 27.24
C ALA A 25 10.16 -11.07 27.50
N ALA A 26 10.53 -11.28 28.77
CA ALA A 26 11.15 -12.52 29.21
C ALA A 26 10.07 -13.55 29.60
N GLY A 27 9.74 -14.47 28.70
CA GLY A 27 8.90 -15.65 28.98
C GLY A 27 7.60 -15.72 28.18
N GLU A 28 7.18 -16.95 27.86
CA GLU A 28 6.05 -17.28 26.97
C GLU A 28 4.74 -16.61 27.40
N GLU A 29 4.42 -16.62 28.70
CA GLU A 29 3.16 -16.08 29.21
C GLU A 29 3.05 -14.57 29.01
N ARG A 30 4.18 -13.85 29.08
CA ARG A 30 4.21 -12.40 28.80
C ARG A 30 4.02 -12.09 27.32
N ILE A 31 4.66 -12.87 26.44
CA ILE A 31 4.50 -12.75 24.98
C ILE A 31 3.03 -12.97 24.59
N ARG A 32 2.36 -13.97 25.18
CA ARG A 32 0.93 -14.25 24.96
C ARG A 32 0.04 -13.11 25.40
N GLU A 33 0.28 -12.56 26.58
CA GLU A 33 -0.54 -11.47 27.12
C GLU A 33 -0.34 -10.18 26.32
N GLU A 34 0.89 -9.92 25.86
CA GLU A 34 1.19 -8.77 25.00
C GLU A 34 0.58 -8.90 23.60
N ASP A 35 0.63 -10.09 22.99
CA ASP A 35 -0.07 -10.39 21.72
C ASP A 35 -1.58 -10.14 21.86
N ARG A 36 -2.19 -10.71 22.90
CA ARG A 36 -3.62 -10.54 23.17
C ARG A 36 -3.97 -9.07 23.28
N ARG A 37 -3.20 -8.32 24.08
CA ARG A 37 -3.42 -6.89 24.27
C ARG A 37 -3.34 -6.11 22.95
N ILE A 38 -2.32 -6.38 22.13
CA ILE A 38 -2.18 -5.73 20.81
C ILE A 38 -3.39 -6.01 19.93
N ARG A 39 -3.87 -7.26 19.89
CA ARG A 39 -5.05 -7.63 19.09
C ARG A 39 -6.34 -7.02 19.60
N ASP A 40 -6.51 -6.93 20.93
CA ASP A 40 -7.67 -6.27 21.54
C ASP A 40 -7.68 -4.77 21.23
N ASP A 41 -6.53 -4.09 21.35
CA ASP A 41 -6.37 -2.67 21.04
C ASP A 41 -6.62 -2.38 19.55
N LEU A 42 -6.11 -3.23 18.65
CA LEU A 42 -6.38 -3.17 17.21
C LEU A 42 -7.85 -3.43 16.91
N GLY A 43 -8.43 -4.48 17.50
CA GLY A 43 -9.84 -4.82 17.34
C GLY A 43 -10.75 -3.68 17.79
N ALA A 44 -10.41 -2.96 18.87
CA ALA A 44 -11.14 -1.77 19.29
C ALA A 44 -11.03 -0.63 18.25
N SER A 45 -9.82 -0.35 17.76
CA SER A 45 -9.57 0.67 16.73
C SER A 45 -10.37 0.41 15.45
N TYR A 46 -10.29 -0.80 14.91
CA TYR A 46 -11.07 -1.19 13.72
C TYR A 46 -12.58 -1.21 14.00
N GLY A 47 -13.00 -1.60 15.20
CA GLY A 47 -14.41 -1.52 15.61
C GLY A 47 -14.99 -0.10 15.55
N ALA A 48 -14.20 0.91 15.93
CA ALA A 48 -14.60 2.30 15.80
C ALA A 48 -14.80 2.71 14.32
N LEU A 49 -13.91 2.25 13.43
CA LEU A 49 -14.03 2.49 11.98
C LEU A 49 -15.25 1.80 11.38
N VAL A 50 -15.56 0.56 11.79
CA VAL A 50 -16.80 -0.12 11.40
C VAL A 50 -18.03 0.69 11.79
N GLY A 51 -18.04 1.26 13.01
CA GLY A 51 -19.13 2.12 13.47
C GLY A 51 -19.39 3.29 12.52
N ARG A 52 -18.31 3.97 12.11
CA ARG A 52 -18.38 5.10 11.15
C ARG A 52 -18.94 4.68 9.79
N VAL A 53 -18.48 3.55 9.23
CA VAL A 53 -19.00 3.04 7.94
C VAL A 53 -20.48 2.69 8.05
N ARG A 54 -20.90 2.02 9.14
CA ARG A 54 -22.30 1.68 9.40
C ARG A 54 -23.20 2.92 9.53
N ASP A 55 -22.69 4.00 10.11
CA ASP A 55 -23.43 5.25 10.21
C ASP A 55 -23.61 5.91 8.83
N VAL A 56 -22.63 5.81 7.92
CA VAL A 56 -22.80 6.22 6.51
C VAL A 56 -23.86 5.37 5.82
N ALA A 57 -23.80 4.04 5.93
CA ALA A 57 -24.81 3.14 5.36
C ALA A 57 -26.22 3.47 5.83
N ARG A 58 -26.39 3.74 7.14
CA ARG A 58 -27.67 4.15 7.73
C ARG A 58 -28.18 5.47 7.12
N ARG A 59 -27.32 6.48 7.00
CA ARG A 59 -27.69 7.77 6.40
C ARG A 59 -28.09 7.64 4.92
N LEU A 60 -27.36 6.83 4.14
CA LEU A 60 -27.73 6.54 2.74
C LEU A 60 -29.10 5.86 2.65
N ALA A 61 -29.40 4.94 3.56
CA ALA A 61 -30.71 4.30 3.65
C ALA A 61 -31.82 5.30 4.01
N ASP A 62 -31.57 6.20 4.97
CA ASP A 62 -32.51 7.26 5.37
C ASP A 62 -32.79 8.24 4.21
N GLU A 63 -31.76 8.55 3.40
CA GLU A 63 -31.85 9.36 2.17
C GLU A 63 -32.47 8.60 0.97
N ARG A 64 -32.86 7.33 1.15
CA ARG A 64 -33.39 6.43 0.12
C ARG A 64 -32.44 6.17 -1.07
N LYS A 65 -31.12 6.32 -0.86
CA LYS A 65 -30.07 6.03 -1.85
C LYS A 65 -29.67 4.56 -1.84
N ILE A 66 -30.65 3.67 -2.04
CA ILE A 66 -30.49 2.21 -1.84
C ILE A 66 -29.39 1.58 -2.72
N VAL A 67 -29.15 2.12 -3.92
CA VAL A 67 -28.09 1.64 -4.83
C VAL A 67 -26.70 1.84 -4.23
N GLU A 68 -26.51 2.93 -3.48
CA GLU A 68 -25.24 3.28 -2.85
C GLU A 68 -25.01 2.55 -1.51
N VAL A 69 -26.08 2.06 -0.87
CA VAL A 69 -25.98 1.30 0.39
C VAL A 69 -25.20 0.01 0.22
N GLY A 70 -25.41 -0.72 -0.89
CA GLY A 70 -24.82 -2.05 -1.11
C GLY A 70 -23.29 -2.09 -0.95
N PRO A 71 -22.53 -1.28 -1.71
CA PRO A 71 -21.07 -1.21 -1.57
C PRO A 71 -20.59 -0.81 -0.17
N VAL A 72 -21.30 0.10 0.51
CA VAL A 72 -20.96 0.55 1.87
C VAL A 72 -21.21 -0.55 2.90
N ASP A 73 -22.30 -1.29 2.76
CA ASP A 73 -22.61 -2.43 3.62
C ASP A 73 -21.59 -3.57 3.44
N GLU A 74 -21.15 -3.85 2.21
CA GLU A 74 -20.08 -4.82 1.95
C GLU A 74 -18.78 -4.42 2.64
N PHE A 75 -18.42 -3.13 2.57
CA PHE A 75 -17.25 -2.61 3.27
C PHE A 75 -17.39 -2.78 4.79
N ALA A 76 -18.53 -2.37 5.36
CA ALA A 76 -18.80 -2.52 6.79
C ALA A 76 -18.72 -3.98 7.24
N GLN A 77 -19.33 -4.91 6.51
CA GLN A 77 -19.33 -6.34 6.83
C GLN A 77 -17.92 -6.94 6.74
N THR A 78 -17.16 -6.60 5.71
CA THR A 78 -15.80 -7.10 5.53
C THR A 78 -14.88 -6.61 6.65
N LEU A 79 -14.98 -5.33 7.00
CA LEU A 79 -14.17 -4.74 8.07
C LEU A 79 -14.58 -5.28 9.46
N ASP A 80 -15.88 -5.46 9.70
CA ASP A 80 -16.39 -6.05 10.95
C ASP A 80 -15.94 -7.49 11.11
N HIS A 81 -15.98 -8.29 10.04
CA HIS A 81 -15.46 -9.65 10.03
C HIS A 81 -13.98 -9.69 10.42
N PHE A 82 -13.16 -8.80 9.87
CA PHE A 82 -11.76 -8.70 10.23
C PHE A 82 -11.56 -8.26 11.69
N ALA A 83 -12.28 -7.23 12.15
CA ALA A 83 -12.20 -6.76 13.53
C ALA A 83 -12.62 -7.85 14.55
N ASP A 84 -13.65 -8.63 14.23
CA ASP A 84 -14.08 -9.76 15.03
C ASP A 84 -13.04 -10.88 15.04
N ARG A 85 -12.40 -11.19 13.91
CA ARG A 85 -11.31 -12.18 13.87
C ARG A 85 -10.11 -11.74 14.69
N LEU A 86 -9.77 -10.45 14.73
CA LEU A 86 -8.71 -9.93 15.60
C LEU A 86 -9.02 -10.22 17.08
N ARG A 87 -10.24 -9.91 17.53
CA ARG A 87 -10.70 -10.12 18.92
C ARG A 87 -10.84 -11.60 19.28
N THR A 88 -11.40 -12.39 18.37
CA THR A 88 -11.80 -13.78 18.63
C THR A 88 -10.75 -14.82 18.27
N ALA A 89 -9.64 -14.44 17.63
CA ALA A 89 -8.53 -15.35 17.41
C ALA A 89 -8.03 -15.89 18.76
N THR A 90 -8.45 -17.10 19.07
CA THR A 90 -8.26 -17.75 20.36
C THR A 90 -7.59 -19.10 20.11
N TYR A 91 -6.47 -19.33 20.80
CA TYR A 91 -5.80 -20.63 21.00
C TYR A 91 -5.39 -21.43 19.75
N GLY A 92 -4.36 -20.93 19.05
CA GLY A 92 -3.51 -21.71 18.13
C GLY A 92 -2.10 -21.97 18.67
N TYR A 93 -1.88 -21.74 19.97
CA TYR A 93 -0.55 -21.71 20.59
C TYR A 93 0.10 -23.07 20.86
N ALA A 94 -0.44 -24.16 20.29
CA ALA A 94 0.21 -25.46 20.40
C ALA A 94 1.52 -25.53 19.60
N GLY A 95 1.65 -24.77 18.50
CA GLY A 95 2.86 -24.75 17.67
C GLY A 95 3.94 -23.79 18.14
N LEU A 96 3.57 -22.52 18.42
CA LEU A 96 4.51 -21.45 18.75
C LEU A 96 5.31 -21.66 20.06
N PHE A 97 4.74 -22.39 21.01
CA PHE A 97 5.28 -22.53 22.36
C PHE A 97 5.43 -23.99 22.82
N ALA A 98 5.48 -24.94 21.88
CA ALA A 98 5.91 -26.30 22.20
C ALA A 98 7.43 -26.38 22.45
N GLU A 99 8.20 -25.40 21.96
CA GLU A 99 9.65 -25.32 22.11
C GLU A 99 10.04 -24.20 23.09
N LEU A 100 11.00 -24.52 23.96
CA LEU A 100 11.44 -23.69 25.10
C LEU A 100 12.15 -22.39 24.67
N ASP A 101 12.43 -22.20 23.38
CA ASP A 101 13.16 -21.07 22.79
C ASP A 101 12.63 -20.79 21.36
N PRO A 102 11.77 -19.77 21.15
CA PRO A 102 11.17 -19.50 19.84
C PRO A 102 12.20 -18.96 18.83
N ASP A 103 12.06 -19.36 17.56
CA ASP A 103 12.93 -18.90 16.47
C ASP A 103 12.96 -17.36 16.38
N PRO A 104 14.14 -16.71 16.48
CA PRO A 104 14.25 -15.25 16.43
C PRO A 104 13.70 -14.61 15.14
N GLY A 105 13.82 -15.29 13.99
CA GLY A 105 13.30 -14.83 12.71
C GLY A 105 11.77 -14.87 12.64
N MET A 106 11.16 -15.87 13.29
CA MET A 106 9.71 -15.96 13.46
C MET A 106 9.16 -14.83 14.34
N VAL A 107 9.81 -14.54 15.47
CA VAL A 107 9.43 -13.44 16.38
C VAL A 107 9.49 -12.09 15.65
N GLU A 108 10.56 -11.87 14.88
CA GLU A 108 10.71 -10.67 14.06
C GLU A 108 9.64 -10.56 12.97
N GLN A 109 9.25 -11.68 12.35
CA GLN A 109 8.21 -11.70 11.33
C GLN A 109 6.82 -11.40 11.92
N LEU A 110 6.47 -11.98 13.07
CA LEU A 110 5.24 -11.64 13.80
C LEU A 110 5.17 -10.15 14.12
N ARG A 111 6.30 -9.57 14.57
CA ARG A 111 6.39 -8.13 14.84
C ARG A 111 6.12 -7.28 13.60
N ARG A 112 6.64 -7.69 12.43
CA ARG A 112 6.37 -6.99 11.16
C ARG A 112 4.90 -7.09 10.76
N PHE A 113 4.26 -8.24 10.97
CA PHE A 113 2.83 -8.38 10.77
C PHE A 113 2.02 -7.46 11.70
N ASP A 114 2.36 -7.39 12.98
CA ASP A 114 1.66 -6.52 13.94
C ASP A 114 1.83 -5.04 13.58
N GLN A 115 3.00 -4.63 13.10
CA GLN A 115 3.21 -3.28 12.59
C GLN A 115 2.41 -3.01 11.31
N GLY A 116 2.31 -3.98 10.41
CA GLY A 116 1.47 -3.89 9.22
C GLY A 116 -0.01 -3.74 9.57
N LEU A 117 -0.51 -4.52 10.54
CA LEU A 117 -1.88 -4.39 11.04
C LEU A 117 -2.10 -3.05 11.75
N ALA A 118 -1.11 -2.52 12.49
CA ALA A 118 -1.21 -1.19 13.09
C ALA A 118 -1.29 -0.07 12.04
N ARG A 119 -0.45 -0.13 11.00
CA ARG A 119 -0.51 0.82 9.86
C ARG A 119 -1.83 0.71 9.10
N GLY A 120 -2.38 -0.49 9.03
CA GLY A 120 -3.68 -0.79 8.45
C GLY A 120 -4.85 0.03 9.02
N VAL A 121 -4.72 0.58 10.23
CA VAL A 121 -5.74 1.49 10.78
C VAL A 121 -5.84 2.75 9.92
N ALA A 122 -4.71 3.38 9.60
CA ALA A 122 -4.66 4.56 8.73
C ALA A 122 -5.10 4.22 7.28
N GLU A 123 -4.79 3.01 6.81
CA GLU A 123 -5.22 2.52 5.49
C GLU A 123 -6.75 2.41 5.36
N ILE A 124 -7.46 2.14 6.46
CA ILE A 124 -8.93 2.12 6.49
C ILE A 124 -9.50 3.50 6.80
N GLU A 125 -8.83 4.32 7.60
CA GLU A 125 -9.26 5.70 7.88
C GLU A 125 -9.41 6.54 6.62
N ALA A 126 -8.50 6.40 5.65
CA ALA A 126 -8.54 7.14 4.39
C ALA A 126 -9.83 6.88 3.57
N PRO A 127 -10.20 5.64 3.20
CA PRO A 127 -11.46 5.37 2.50
C PRO A 127 -12.69 5.69 3.35
N VAL A 128 -12.64 5.56 4.69
CA VAL A 128 -13.74 5.99 5.57
C VAL A 128 -13.93 7.50 5.52
N ALA A 129 -12.86 8.29 5.58
CA ALA A 129 -12.93 9.75 5.48
C ALA A 129 -13.43 10.18 4.09
N ALA A 130 -12.94 9.56 3.02
CA ALA A 130 -13.41 9.81 1.66
C ALA A 130 -14.90 9.48 1.49
N LEU A 131 -15.36 8.39 2.11
CA LEU A 131 -16.76 7.98 2.13
C LEU A 131 -17.65 9.01 2.85
N GLU A 132 -17.23 9.48 4.04
CA GLU A 132 -17.96 10.51 4.80
C GLU A 132 -18.02 11.84 4.04
N GLN A 133 -16.93 12.23 3.37
CA GLN A 133 -16.87 13.42 2.52
C GLN A 133 -17.78 13.29 1.29
N ALA A 134 -17.76 12.15 0.61
CA ALA A 134 -18.63 11.88 -0.53
C ALA A 134 -20.11 11.96 -0.13
N LEU A 135 -20.48 11.39 1.02
CA LEU A 135 -21.83 11.49 1.57
C LEU A 135 -22.23 12.95 1.83
N ALA A 136 -21.36 13.73 2.49
CA ALA A 136 -21.62 15.13 2.80
C ALA A 136 -21.76 16.02 1.55
N ALA A 137 -21.00 15.71 0.50
CA ALA A 137 -21.05 16.40 -0.78
C ALA A 137 -22.18 15.89 -1.71
N GLY A 138 -22.86 14.80 -1.34
CA GLY A 138 -23.82 14.12 -2.22
C GLY A 138 -23.18 13.49 -3.47
N GLY A 139 -21.89 13.16 -3.40
CA GLY A 139 -21.11 12.51 -4.47
C GLY A 139 -21.18 10.98 -4.43
N ASP A 140 -20.35 10.33 -5.25
CA ASP A 140 -20.29 8.86 -5.35
C ASP A 140 -19.64 8.24 -4.10
N THR A 141 -20.46 7.57 -3.28
CA THR A 141 -19.99 6.83 -2.11
C THR A 141 -19.50 5.41 -2.43
N ALA A 142 -19.78 4.89 -3.62
CA ALA A 142 -19.46 3.51 -3.98
C ALA A 142 -17.96 3.32 -4.28
N ALA A 143 -17.29 4.31 -4.89
CA ALA A 143 -15.85 4.26 -5.13
C ALA A 143 -15.01 4.14 -3.83
N PRO A 144 -15.15 5.04 -2.84
CA PRO A 144 -14.41 4.91 -1.59
C PRO A 144 -14.80 3.66 -0.78
N ALA A 145 -16.06 3.22 -0.87
CA ALA A 145 -16.48 1.95 -0.25
C ALA A 145 -15.76 0.73 -0.85
N ARG A 146 -15.64 0.65 -2.18
CA ARG A 146 -14.89 -0.43 -2.85
C ARG A 146 -13.41 -0.41 -2.47
N GLN A 147 -12.79 0.77 -2.39
CA GLN A 147 -11.41 0.93 -1.92
C GLN A 147 -11.26 0.41 -0.48
N GLY A 148 -12.18 0.79 0.41
CA GLY A 148 -12.23 0.29 1.78
C GLY A 148 -12.38 -1.23 1.88
N THR A 149 -13.27 -1.84 1.08
CA THR A 149 -13.43 -3.29 1.02
C THR A 149 -12.15 -4.00 0.57
N ALA A 150 -11.47 -3.45 -0.46
CA ALA A 150 -10.21 -4.01 -0.94
C ALA A 150 -9.14 -3.97 0.17
N ALA A 151 -8.99 -2.85 0.86
CA ALA A 151 -8.06 -2.72 1.98
C ALA A 151 -8.39 -3.69 3.13
N ALA A 152 -9.66 -3.82 3.51
CA ALA A 152 -10.10 -4.74 4.56
C ALA A 152 -9.79 -6.22 4.22
N ARG A 153 -9.97 -6.64 2.95
CA ARG A 153 -9.61 -8.00 2.49
C ARG A 153 -8.12 -8.29 2.62
N GLN A 154 -7.28 -7.29 2.48
CA GLN A 154 -5.83 -7.48 2.58
C GLN A 154 -5.35 -7.53 4.01
N LEU A 155 -5.98 -6.75 4.90
CA LEU A 155 -5.78 -6.88 6.33
C LEU A 155 -6.16 -8.29 6.81
N LEU A 156 -7.24 -8.85 6.26
CA LEU A 156 -7.62 -10.24 6.49
C LEU A 156 -6.53 -11.21 6.01
N ALA A 157 -6.01 -11.04 4.79
CA ALA A 157 -4.95 -11.90 4.25
C ALA A 157 -3.63 -11.81 5.06
N ARG A 158 -3.23 -10.60 5.48
CA ARG A 158 -2.11 -10.36 6.39
C ARG A 158 -2.30 -11.10 7.72
N PHE A 159 -3.50 -11.00 8.28
CA PHE A 159 -3.85 -11.68 9.53
C PHE A 159 -3.85 -13.21 9.40
N ASP A 160 -4.31 -13.75 8.27
CA ASP A 160 -4.26 -15.19 7.99
C ASP A 160 -2.82 -15.70 7.88
N LEU A 161 -1.95 -14.94 7.24
CA LEU A 161 -0.51 -15.25 7.16
C LEU A 161 0.18 -15.21 8.52
N ARG A 162 -0.12 -14.20 9.33
CA ARG A 162 0.29 -14.14 10.72
C ARG A 162 -0.17 -15.39 11.49
N GLY A 163 -1.44 -15.78 11.31
CA GLY A 163 -2.02 -16.98 11.91
C GLY A 163 -1.23 -18.25 11.59
N ARG A 164 -0.76 -18.42 10.34
CA ARG A 164 0.06 -19.57 9.95
C ARG A 164 1.41 -19.63 10.67
N ILE A 165 2.04 -18.49 10.95
CA ILE A 165 3.28 -18.46 11.76
C ILE A 165 2.99 -18.95 13.18
N VAL A 166 1.89 -18.45 13.77
CA VAL A 166 1.45 -18.85 15.12
C VAL A 166 1.15 -20.35 15.20
N GLU A 167 0.46 -20.88 14.20
CA GLU A 167 0.06 -22.29 14.14
C GLU A 167 1.24 -23.23 13.90
N THR A 168 2.16 -22.88 12.99
CA THR A 168 3.27 -23.75 12.58
C THR A 168 4.51 -23.62 13.44
N GLY A 169 4.62 -22.53 14.22
CA GLY A 169 5.84 -22.20 14.98
C GLY A 169 7.04 -21.89 14.08
N LYS A 170 6.81 -21.59 12.79
CA LYS A 170 7.87 -21.38 11.80
C LYS A 170 7.63 -20.10 11.01
N PRO A 171 8.70 -19.42 10.57
CA PRO A 171 8.54 -18.28 9.69
C PRO A 171 7.91 -18.74 8.36
N VAL A 172 6.97 -17.95 7.84
CA VAL A 172 6.45 -18.16 6.47
C VAL A 172 7.49 -17.68 5.46
N ALA A 173 7.46 -18.26 4.26
CA ALA A 173 8.38 -17.90 3.18
C ALA A 173 8.42 -16.38 2.97
N GLN A 174 9.63 -15.85 2.78
CA GLN A 174 9.86 -14.40 2.69
C GLN A 174 9.01 -13.75 1.61
N GLU A 175 8.80 -14.42 0.47
CA GLU A 175 7.92 -13.97 -0.62
C GLU A 175 6.44 -13.84 -0.19
N SER A 176 5.90 -14.80 0.57
CA SER A 176 4.53 -14.72 1.09
C SER A 176 4.37 -13.66 2.18
N ALA A 177 5.42 -13.41 2.96
CA ALA A 177 5.43 -12.35 3.95
C ALA A 177 5.50 -10.96 3.29
N LEU A 178 6.37 -10.81 2.29
CA LEU A 178 6.51 -9.60 1.48
C LEU A 178 5.21 -9.30 0.72
N ALA A 179 4.62 -10.29 0.04
CA ALA A 179 3.38 -10.13 -0.71
C ALA A 179 2.20 -9.64 0.15
N ALA A 180 2.14 -10.04 1.42
CA ALA A 180 1.10 -9.56 2.31
C ALA A 180 1.43 -8.21 2.94
N LEU A 181 2.70 -7.90 3.16
CA LEU A 181 3.13 -6.65 3.79
C LEU A 181 3.32 -5.51 2.78
N SER A 182 3.35 -5.78 1.47
CA SER A 182 3.56 -4.77 0.44
C SER A 182 2.31 -3.91 0.18
N ALA A 183 2.55 -2.64 -0.18
CA ALA A 183 1.54 -1.68 -0.62
C ALA A 183 0.86 -2.08 -1.95
N GLU A 184 1.46 -3.01 -2.68
CA GLU A 184 0.97 -3.50 -3.98
C GLU A 184 -0.37 -4.22 -3.87
N ALA A 185 -0.65 -4.82 -2.70
CA ALA A 185 -1.95 -5.40 -2.42
C ALA A 185 -3.06 -4.32 -2.39
N LEU A 186 -2.78 -3.08 -1.95
CA LEU A 186 -3.76 -2.09 -1.41
C LEU A 186 -4.64 -1.35 -2.41
N GLY A 187 -4.36 -1.39 -3.71
CA GLY A 187 -5.17 -0.66 -4.70
C GLY A 187 -5.31 0.85 -4.43
N LEU A 188 -4.46 1.39 -3.55
CA LEU A 188 -4.25 2.81 -3.32
C LEU A 188 -3.06 3.23 -4.20
N PRO A 189 -3.05 4.45 -4.77
CA PRO A 189 -1.88 4.96 -5.45
C PRO A 189 -0.67 4.90 -4.51
N HIS A 190 0.46 4.42 -5.02
CA HIS A 190 1.69 4.37 -4.22
C HIS A 190 1.98 5.74 -3.62
N ALA A 191 2.61 5.83 -2.44
CA ALA A 191 3.00 7.14 -1.87
C ALA A 191 3.86 7.97 -2.84
N ALA A 192 4.52 7.31 -3.78
CA ALA A 192 5.28 7.91 -4.88
C ALA A 192 4.43 8.51 -6.02
N TRP A 193 3.11 8.34 -5.99
CA TRP A 193 2.19 8.89 -7.00
C TRP A 193 2.31 10.41 -7.07
N GLU A 194 2.43 11.07 -5.91
CA GLU A 194 2.46 12.53 -5.80
C GLU A 194 3.86 13.07 -5.47
N LEU A 195 4.91 12.56 -6.13
CA LEU A 195 6.25 13.12 -5.95
C LEU A 195 6.36 14.50 -6.63
N ASP A 196 6.86 15.46 -5.87
CA ASP A 196 7.24 16.78 -6.35
C ASP A 196 8.73 16.86 -6.68
N ARG A 197 9.09 17.82 -7.53
CA ARG A 197 10.50 18.12 -7.83
C ARG A 197 11.22 18.55 -6.56
N GLY A 198 12.42 18.04 -6.36
CA GLY A 198 13.24 18.31 -5.18
C GLY A 198 13.01 17.33 -4.02
N VAL A 199 12.04 16.42 -4.11
CA VAL A 199 11.88 15.34 -3.14
C VAL A 199 13.05 14.37 -3.26
N ALA A 200 13.65 14.04 -2.11
CA ALA A 200 14.69 13.02 -2.01
C ALA A 200 14.05 11.65 -1.76
N LEU A 201 14.61 10.61 -2.37
CA LEU A 201 14.12 9.24 -2.26
C LEU A 201 15.26 8.24 -2.47
N ALA A 202 15.14 7.04 -1.91
CA ALA A 202 16.01 5.90 -2.23
C ALA A 202 15.23 4.88 -3.07
N VAL A 203 15.85 4.36 -4.13
CA VAL A 203 15.31 3.28 -4.98
C VAL A 203 16.33 2.16 -5.03
N LEU A 204 15.96 0.96 -4.57
CA LEU A 204 16.88 -0.19 -4.50
C LEU A 204 18.15 0.10 -3.68
N GLY A 205 18.05 1.01 -2.71
CA GLY A 205 19.16 1.44 -1.85
C GLY A 205 20.06 2.54 -2.42
N ASP A 206 19.80 3.03 -3.64
CA ASP A 206 20.49 4.19 -4.22
C ASP A 206 19.68 5.48 -3.98
N ASP A 207 20.35 6.56 -3.59
CA ASP A 207 19.72 7.84 -3.27
C ASP A 207 19.59 8.75 -4.50
N PHE A 208 18.41 9.37 -4.66
CA PHE A 208 18.06 10.26 -5.76
C PHE A 208 17.26 11.47 -5.28
N VAL A 209 17.22 12.48 -6.14
CA VAL A 209 16.30 13.63 -6.07
C VAL A 209 15.45 13.66 -7.34
N VAL A 210 14.17 13.96 -7.20
CA VAL A 210 13.25 14.13 -8.35
C VAL A 210 13.56 15.45 -9.07
N GLU A 211 13.87 15.39 -10.37
CA GLU A 211 14.21 16.56 -11.18
C GLU A 211 13.07 17.02 -12.11
N GLY A 212 12.17 16.11 -12.46
CA GLY A 212 11.05 16.36 -13.36
C GLY A 212 10.07 15.20 -13.37
N LYS A 213 8.93 15.39 -14.04
CA LYS A 213 7.89 14.38 -14.18
C LYS A 213 7.28 14.37 -15.57
N ILE A 214 6.90 13.19 -16.04
CA ILE A 214 5.97 13.01 -17.15
C ILE A 214 4.72 12.35 -16.56
N GLY A 215 3.57 13.01 -16.70
CA GLY A 215 2.28 12.42 -16.36
C GLY A 215 1.57 11.93 -17.62
N VAL A 216 0.94 10.76 -17.55
CA VAL A 216 0.11 10.21 -18.62
C VAL A 216 -1.22 9.73 -18.02
N ALA A 217 -2.34 10.12 -18.63
CA ALA A 217 -3.68 9.72 -18.24
C ALA A 217 -4.58 9.52 -19.47
N GLY A 218 -5.29 8.39 -19.53
CA GLY A 218 -6.26 8.08 -20.59
C GLY A 218 -6.13 6.64 -21.09
N GLY A 219 -7.10 6.13 -21.85
CA GLY A 219 -7.02 4.79 -22.44
C GLY A 219 -7.13 3.61 -21.46
N GLY A 220 -7.54 3.85 -20.22
CA GLY A 220 -7.76 2.79 -19.21
C GLY A 220 -6.62 2.58 -18.21
N SER A 221 -5.51 3.32 -18.35
CA SER A 221 -4.43 3.39 -17.36
C SER A 221 -3.96 4.83 -17.15
N ALA A 222 -3.39 5.10 -15.97
CA ALA A 222 -2.61 6.29 -15.73
C ALA A 222 -1.28 5.96 -15.03
N PHE A 223 -0.24 6.73 -15.34
CA PHE A 223 1.07 6.55 -14.73
C PHE A 223 1.89 7.84 -14.74
N ARG A 224 2.95 7.85 -13.93
CA ARG A 224 3.95 8.91 -13.89
C ARG A 224 5.35 8.34 -14.05
N LEU A 225 6.20 9.09 -14.74
CA LEU A 225 7.63 8.88 -14.81
C LEU A 225 8.31 10.05 -14.12
N PHE A 226 9.09 9.78 -13.07
CA PHE A 226 9.87 10.80 -12.36
C PHE A 226 11.34 10.70 -12.75
N ARG A 227 11.90 11.78 -13.27
CA ARG A 227 13.33 11.85 -13.61
C ARG A 227 14.14 11.92 -12.31
N LEU A 228 15.13 11.04 -12.18
CA LEU A 228 16.01 10.95 -11.02
C LEU A 228 17.32 11.71 -11.29
N SER A 229 17.91 12.26 -10.22
CA SER A 229 19.21 12.96 -10.26
C SER A 229 20.38 11.98 -10.40
N SER A 230 20.50 11.34 -11.56
CA SER A 230 21.50 10.31 -11.84
C SER A 230 22.25 10.58 -13.15
N ALA A 231 23.46 10.03 -13.24
CA ALA A 231 24.24 9.95 -14.48
C ALA A 231 24.79 8.52 -14.62
N PRO A 232 24.30 7.69 -15.56
CA PRO A 232 23.36 8.01 -16.66
C PRO A 232 21.93 8.33 -16.19
N GLU A 233 21.11 8.86 -17.10
CA GLU A 233 19.73 9.28 -16.82
C GLU A 233 18.84 8.09 -16.42
N GLU A 234 18.11 8.25 -15.32
CA GLU A 234 17.19 7.23 -14.79
C GLU A 234 15.84 7.84 -14.42
N TRP A 235 14.83 6.97 -14.43
CA TRP A 235 13.44 7.32 -14.23
C TRP A 235 12.78 6.32 -13.30
N LEU A 236 11.95 6.83 -12.39
CA LEU A 236 11.04 6.02 -11.59
C LEU A 236 9.66 6.01 -12.25
N PHE A 237 9.20 4.83 -12.68
CA PHE A 237 7.85 4.59 -13.15
C PHE A 237 6.94 4.26 -11.97
N VAL A 238 5.83 5.00 -11.87
CA VAL A 238 4.81 4.85 -10.84
C VAL A 238 3.45 4.75 -11.52
N PRO A 239 2.84 3.56 -11.59
CA PRO A 239 1.48 3.40 -12.12
C PRO A 239 0.43 3.84 -11.09
N GLU A 240 -0.75 4.23 -11.56
CA GLU A 240 -1.92 4.44 -10.70
C GLU A 240 -2.44 3.09 -10.20
N GLU A 241 -2.49 2.10 -11.11
CA GLU A 241 -2.82 0.72 -10.79
C GLU A 241 -1.62 -0.03 -10.21
N THR A 242 -1.74 -0.52 -8.97
CA THR A 242 -0.65 -1.22 -8.29
C THR A 242 -0.26 -2.54 -8.95
N GLU A 243 -1.14 -3.17 -9.73
CA GLU A 243 -0.87 -4.45 -10.40
C GLU A 243 0.28 -4.39 -11.41
N ILE A 244 0.56 -3.21 -11.98
CA ILE A 244 1.64 -2.98 -12.96
C ILE A 244 3.02 -3.00 -12.30
N GLY A 245 3.08 -2.61 -11.02
CA GLY A 245 4.29 -2.49 -10.22
C GLY A 245 5.14 -1.27 -10.57
N LEU A 246 5.94 -0.81 -9.59
CA LEU A 246 6.92 0.26 -9.80
C LEU A 246 8.07 -0.25 -10.68
N ALA A 247 8.79 0.66 -11.34
CA ALA A 247 10.00 0.29 -12.05
C ALA A 247 11.05 1.39 -12.04
N ARG A 248 12.33 1.00 -12.02
CA ARG A 248 13.46 1.87 -12.30
C ARG A 248 13.86 1.64 -13.74
N LEU A 249 13.81 2.69 -14.55
CA LEU A 249 13.95 2.64 -15.98
C LEU A 249 15.07 3.57 -16.45
N SER A 250 15.70 3.22 -17.55
CA SER A 250 16.61 4.09 -18.29
C SER A 250 16.06 4.35 -19.69
N PRO A 251 16.33 5.52 -20.30
CA PRO A 251 15.99 5.76 -21.69
C PRO A 251 16.66 4.73 -22.61
N VAL A 252 15.92 4.25 -23.60
CA VAL A 252 16.40 3.34 -24.65
C VAL A 252 15.93 3.82 -26.02
N ASP A 253 16.52 3.29 -27.08
CA ASP A 253 16.08 3.60 -28.44
C ASP A 253 14.63 3.15 -28.64
N ALA A 254 13.77 4.08 -29.07
CA ALA A 254 12.37 3.80 -29.31
C ALA A 254 12.20 3.04 -30.64
N PRO A 255 11.61 1.82 -30.62
CA PRO A 255 11.35 1.08 -31.86
C PRO A 255 10.27 1.78 -32.71
N PRO A 256 10.07 1.38 -33.98
CA PRO A 256 8.93 1.81 -34.79
C PRO A 256 7.58 1.37 -34.21
N PRO A 257 6.46 2.05 -34.54
CA PRO A 257 5.13 1.65 -34.07
C PRO A 257 4.79 0.21 -34.47
N GLY A 258 4.37 -0.60 -33.50
CA GLY A 258 4.04 -2.02 -33.71
C GLY A 258 5.22 -2.99 -33.59
N GLU A 259 6.44 -2.50 -33.39
CA GLU A 259 7.66 -3.31 -33.15
C GLU A 259 8.16 -3.21 -31.69
N GLU A 260 7.27 -2.84 -30.77
CA GLU A 260 7.57 -2.65 -29.33
C GLU A 260 7.83 -3.96 -28.56
N GLN A 261 7.82 -5.10 -29.25
CA GLN A 261 7.97 -6.42 -28.66
C GLN A 261 9.42 -6.73 -28.26
N THR A 262 10.39 -5.88 -28.62
CA THR A 262 11.78 -6.00 -28.17
C THR A 262 12.38 -4.63 -27.93
N LEU A 263 12.81 -4.36 -26.69
CA LEU A 263 13.53 -3.15 -26.32
C LEU A 263 14.84 -3.52 -25.62
N ALA A 264 15.93 -2.87 -26.03
CA ALA A 264 17.28 -3.17 -25.54
C ALA A 264 17.64 -4.68 -25.59
N GLY A 265 17.11 -5.41 -26.59
CA GLY A 265 17.34 -6.85 -26.76
C GLY A 265 16.49 -7.76 -25.87
N VAL A 266 15.62 -7.21 -25.01
CA VAL A 266 14.72 -7.97 -24.14
C VAL A 266 13.34 -8.08 -24.78
N PRO A 267 12.73 -9.28 -24.86
CA PRO A 267 11.38 -9.45 -25.40
C PRO A 267 10.32 -9.05 -24.37
N TYR A 268 9.29 -8.32 -24.82
CA TYR A 268 8.20 -7.83 -23.99
C TYR A 268 6.82 -8.23 -24.51
N THR A 269 5.85 -8.32 -23.60
CA THR A 269 4.41 -8.40 -23.86
C THR A 269 3.72 -7.12 -23.40
N VAL A 270 2.69 -6.70 -24.14
CA VAL A 270 1.88 -5.53 -23.78
C VAL A 270 1.02 -5.84 -22.56
N ALA A 271 1.20 -5.05 -21.50
CA ALA A 271 0.39 -5.11 -20.29
C ALA A 271 -0.77 -4.10 -20.34
N ALA A 272 -0.53 -2.91 -20.90
CA ALA A 272 -1.54 -1.91 -21.19
C ALA A 272 -1.11 -1.07 -22.40
N GLU A 273 -2.05 -0.64 -23.22
CA GLU A 273 -1.81 0.29 -24.33
C GLU A 273 -3.02 1.19 -24.53
N GLY A 274 -2.79 2.41 -24.98
CA GLY A 274 -3.90 3.34 -25.19
C GLY A 274 -3.49 4.69 -25.74
N ASP A 275 -4.51 5.44 -26.13
CA ASP A 275 -4.42 6.85 -26.43
C ASP A 275 -4.87 7.66 -25.20
N GLY A 276 -4.14 8.71 -24.88
CA GLY A 276 -4.39 9.54 -23.71
C GLY A 276 -3.85 10.96 -23.85
N SER A 277 -3.74 11.61 -22.71
CA SER A 277 -3.18 12.94 -22.56
C SER A 277 -1.97 12.86 -21.63
N GLY A 278 -0.90 13.58 -21.98
CA GLY A 278 0.30 13.62 -21.18
C GLY A 278 0.88 15.03 -21.05
N GLU A 279 1.64 15.23 -20.00
CA GLU A 279 2.27 16.51 -19.66
C GLU A 279 3.68 16.25 -19.15
N VAL A 280 4.65 17.00 -19.66
CA VAL A 280 6.04 16.98 -19.22
C VAL A 280 6.30 18.22 -18.37
N VAL A 281 6.79 18.03 -17.15
CA VAL A 281 7.14 19.12 -16.22
C VAL A 281 8.60 18.95 -15.80
N GLY A 282 9.42 19.96 -16.07
CA GLY A 282 10.84 19.95 -15.71
C GLY A 282 11.35 21.33 -15.29
N ALA A 283 12.68 21.51 -15.30
CA ALA A 283 13.30 22.78 -14.92
C ALA A 283 12.86 23.97 -15.79
N GLY A 284 12.49 23.72 -17.05
CA GLY A 284 11.98 24.73 -17.99
C GLY A 284 10.48 25.04 -17.88
N GLY A 285 9.77 24.45 -16.91
CA GLY A 285 8.31 24.58 -16.77
C GLY A 285 7.55 23.38 -17.34
N SER A 286 6.25 23.58 -17.56
CA SER A 286 5.34 22.58 -18.14
C SER A 286 5.28 22.68 -19.67
N SER A 287 5.21 21.53 -20.35
CA SER A 287 4.92 21.44 -21.79
C SER A 287 3.47 21.77 -22.14
N GLY A 288 2.58 21.85 -21.15
CA GLY A 288 1.14 21.74 -21.32
C GLY A 288 0.69 20.31 -21.63
N VAL A 289 -0.62 20.07 -21.45
CA VAL A 289 -1.26 18.79 -21.76
C VAL A 289 -1.34 18.60 -23.28
N ARG A 290 -0.82 17.48 -23.77
CA ARG A 290 -0.79 17.12 -25.19
C ARG A 290 -1.16 15.64 -25.40
N PRO A 291 -1.72 15.26 -26.56
CA PRO A 291 -2.06 13.87 -26.84
C PRO A 291 -0.81 12.98 -26.82
N VAL A 292 -0.96 11.77 -26.29
CA VAL A 292 0.10 10.75 -26.24
C VAL A 292 -0.50 9.37 -26.45
N ARG A 293 0.17 8.56 -27.26
CA ARG A 293 -0.08 7.12 -27.34
C ARG A 293 0.97 6.42 -26.49
N TYR A 294 0.56 5.46 -25.67
CA TYR A 294 1.47 4.76 -24.78
C TYR A 294 1.31 3.25 -24.88
N SER A 295 2.40 2.54 -24.56
CA SER A 295 2.42 1.11 -24.33
C SER A 295 3.21 0.84 -23.05
N VAL A 296 2.60 0.17 -22.08
CA VAL A 296 3.24 -0.36 -20.86
C VAL A 296 3.52 -1.85 -21.07
N LEU A 297 4.76 -2.25 -20.83
CA LEU A 297 5.32 -3.52 -21.27
C LEU A 297 5.91 -4.30 -20.09
N ARG A 298 5.70 -5.62 -20.08
CA ARG A 298 6.33 -6.56 -19.14
C ARG A 298 7.18 -7.56 -19.89
N GLY A 299 8.32 -7.96 -19.31
CA GLY A 299 9.20 -8.95 -19.94
C GLY A 299 8.46 -10.26 -20.20
N ALA A 300 8.56 -10.75 -21.44
CA ALA A 300 7.91 -12.00 -21.85
C ALA A 300 8.57 -13.23 -21.21
N GLN A 301 9.88 -13.13 -20.96
CA GLN A 301 10.72 -14.20 -20.41
C GLN A 301 11.39 -13.80 -19.09
N GLU A 302 11.44 -12.50 -18.80
CA GLU A 302 12.04 -11.93 -17.61
C GLU A 302 10.96 -11.21 -16.80
N PRO A 303 10.37 -11.86 -15.76
CA PRO A 303 9.22 -11.32 -15.04
C PRO A 303 9.47 -9.98 -14.36
N ALA A 304 10.74 -9.66 -14.07
CA ALA A 304 11.15 -8.38 -13.49
C ALA A 304 11.34 -7.27 -14.53
N ALA A 305 11.50 -7.60 -15.83
CA ALA A 305 11.72 -6.57 -16.85
C ALA A 305 10.46 -5.74 -17.06
N ARG A 306 10.65 -4.42 -17.16
CA ARG A 306 9.59 -3.42 -17.35
C ARG A 306 10.02 -2.45 -18.43
N ALA A 307 9.07 -2.02 -19.26
CA ALA A 307 9.30 -0.97 -20.22
C ALA A 307 8.04 -0.12 -20.45
N VAL A 308 8.24 1.10 -20.93
CA VAL A 308 7.17 1.98 -21.37
C VAL A 308 7.60 2.71 -22.62
N THR A 309 6.68 2.85 -23.58
CA THR A 309 6.88 3.69 -24.76
C THR A 309 5.83 4.79 -24.79
N LEU A 310 6.26 5.98 -25.22
CA LEU A 310 5.44 7.17 -25.37
C LEU A 310 5.62 7.71 -26.79
N ASP A 311 4.51 7.95 -27.48
CA ASP A 311 4.48 8.58 -28.80
C ASP A 311 3.62 9.85 -28.75
N TRP A 312 4.27 10.98 -28.96
CA TRP A 312 3.67 12.31 -28.93
C TRP A 312 3.27 12.83 -30.32
N GLY A 313 3.22 11.96 -31.34
CA GLY A 313 2.87 12.27 -32.73
C GLY A 313 4.02 12.79 -33.60
N GLY A 314 5.16 13.16 -32.99
CA GLY A 314 6.38 13.57 -33.69
C GLY A 314 7.67 13.35 -32.89
N GLU A 315 7.54 12.86 -31.66
CA GLU A 315 8.63 12.52 -30.76
C GLU A 315 8.27 11.18 -30.12
N ARG A 316 9.19 10.22 -30.16
CA ARG A 316 9.01 8.92 -29.52
C ARG A 316 10.07 8.70 -28.46
N GLN A 317 9.62 8.25 -27.30
CA GLN A 317 10.47 7.96 -26.16
C GLN A 317 10.20 6.52 -25.72
N ALA A 318 11.25 5.82 -25.34
CA ALA A 318 11.15 4.50 -24.76
C ALA A 318 12.05 4.41 -23.55
N PHE A 319 11.57 3.69 -22.54
CA PHE A 319 12.26 3.46 -21.30
C PHE A 319 12.18 1.98 -20.98
N ALA A 320 13.29 1.39 -20.55
CA ALA A 320 13.36 -0.01 -20.16
C ALA A 320 14.21 -0.17 -18.90
N GLY A 321 13.89 -1.18 -18.11
CA GLY A 321 14.60 -1.46 -16.87
C GLY A 321 13.92 -2.55 -16.08
N VAL A 322 13.95 -2.41 -14.76
CA VAL A 322 13.57 -3.47 -13.82
C VAL A 322 12.47 -3.00 -12.88
N GLY A 323 11.58 -3.93 -12.54
CA GLY A 323 10.58 -3.74 -11.50
C GLY A 323 11.23 -3.43 -10.17
N VAL A 324 10.63 -2.50 -9.44
CA VAL A 324 11.03 -2.09 -8.09
C VAL A 324 9.93 -2.54 -7.15
N HIS A 325 10.29 -3.24 -6.09
CA HIS A 325 9.31 -3.57 -5.06
C HIS A 325 8.99 -2.30 -4.24
N PRO A 326 7.73 -2.06 -3.83
CA PRO A 326 7.35 -0.90 -3.02
C PRO A 326 8.23 -0.65 -1.79
N ASP A 327 8.66 -1.71 -1.10
CA ASP A 327 9.52 -1.62 0.10
C ASP A 327 10.96 -1.20 -0.22
N ASP A 328 11.39 -1.34 -1.48
CA ASP A 328 12.69 -0.88 -1.95
C ASP A 328 12.65 0.60 -2.39
N LEU A 329 11.51 1.27 -2.18
CA LEU A 329 11.35 2.70 -2.38
C LEU A 329 11.16 3.41 -1.03
N GLU A 330 12.13 4.24 -0.66
CA GLU A 330 12.05 5.10 0.52
C GLU A 330 11.89 6.56 0.07
N ILE A 331 10.95 7.32 0.65
CA ILE A 331 10.76 8.74 0.33
C ILE A 331 11.15 9.56 1.55
N PHE A 332 12.15 10.42 1.40
CA PHE A 332 12.66 11.26 2.48
C PHE A 332 11.95 12.61 2.51
N GLY A 333 11.56 13.05 3.71
CA GLY A 333 11.11 14.42 3.94
C GLY A 333 9.62 14.71 3.71
N ARG A 334 8.75 13.70 3.61
CA ARG A 334 7.31 13.95 3.86
C ARG A 334 7.14 14.16 5.38
N PRO A 335 6.60 15.29 5.86
CA PRO A 335 6.15 15.36 7.24
C PRO A 335 5.09 14.26 7.40
N LEU A 336 5.23 13.43 8.44
CA LEU A 336 4.07 12.75 9.01
C LEU A 336 3.10 13.88 9.36
N GLY A 337 1.96 13.93 8.67
CA GLY A 337 1.04 15.07 8.73
C GLY A 337 0.67 15.48 10.14
N GLU A 338 0.61 16.80 10.34
CA GLU A 338 -0.28 17.43 11.31
C GLU A 338 -1.75 17.25 10.89
#